data_AF-A0A8H9Y7L0-F1
#
_entry.id   AF-A0A8H9Y7L0-F1
#
_cell.length_a   1.000
_cell.length_b   1.000
_cell.length_c   1.000
_cell.angle_alpha   90.00
_cell.angle_beta   90.00
_cell.angle_gamma   90.00
#
_symmetry.space_group_name_H-M   'P 1'
#
loop_
_entity.id
_entity.type
_entity.pdbx_description
1 polymer ?
#
loop_
_entity_poly.entity_id
_entity_poly.type
_entity_poly.pdbx_seq_one_letter_code
_entity_poly.pdbx_strand_id
1 'polypeptide(L)' 'MTPKIIDSDTGHELWTAAQCAEHSGTALGTFTSYAGRGRAPQPVAKYHGLTLWDAEVIKDWHQERRKSSSASARS' A
#
# COMPACT_ATOMS: atom_id res chain seq x y z
N MET A 1 -7.45 8.41 19.49
CA MET A 1 -8.44 7.69 18.67
C MET A 1 -7.87 7.55 17.27
N THR A 2 -7.94 6.37 16.65
CA THR A 2 -7.41 6.12 15.30
C THR A 2 -8.50 5.46 14.44
N PRO A 3 -9.29 6.25 13.69
CA PRO A 3 -10.36 5.70 12.86
C PRO A 3 -9.79 4.87 11.70
N LYS A 4 -10.55 3.86 11.26
CA LYS A 4 -10.19 2.96 10.16
C LYS A 4 -11.31 2.89 9.14
N ILE A 5 -10.95 2.70 7.87
CA ILE A 5 -11.89 2.42 6.79
C ILE A 5 -11.88 0.89 6.61
N ILE A 6 -13.05 0.29 6.75
CA ILE A 6 -13.25 -1.15 6.56
C ILE A 6 -14.20 -1.31 5.37
N ASP A 7 -13.80 -2.14 4.41
CA ASP A 7 -14.71 -2.59 3.37
C ASP A 7 -15.75 -3.53 4.00
N SER A 8 -17.03 -3.21 3.85
CA SER A 8 -18.13 -3.98 4.43
C SER A 8 -18.31 -5.37 3.82
N ASP A 9 -17.90 -5.53 2.56
CA ASP A 9 -18.15 -6.78 1.83
C ASP A 9 -17.07 -7.83 2.14
N THR A 10 -15.82 -7.38 2.25
CA THR A 10 -14.66 -8.24 2.51
C THR A 10 -14.24 -8.26 3.98
N GLY A 11 -14.57 -7.22 4.74
CA GLY A 11 -14.03 -6.97 6.08
C GLY A 11 -12.60 -6.46 6.08
N HIS A 12 -12.01 -6.22 4.90
CA HIS A 12 -10.62 -5.81 4.78
C HIS A 12 -10.43 -4.34 5.17
N GLU A 13 -9.30 -4.06 5.81
CA GLU A 13 -8.91 -2.68 6.09
C GLU A 13 -8.42 -2.00 4.80
N LEU A 14 -8.96 -0.80 4.54
CA LEU A 14 -8.55 0.02 3.41
C LEU A 14 -7.66 1.16 3.89
N TRP A 15 -6.55 1.34 3.18
CA TRP A 15 -5.55 2.36 3.46
C TRP A 15 -5.58 3.47 2.44
N THR A 16 -5.42 4.69 2.94
CA THR A 16 -5.09 5.85 2.11
C THR A 16 -3.67 5.72 1.55
N ALA A 17 -3.35 6.52 0.52
CA ALA A 17 -1.99 6.61 -0.02
C ALA A 17 -0.96 6.98 1.06
N ALA A 18 -1.34 7.79 2.05
CA ALA A 18 -0.47 8.19 3.16
C ALA A 18 -0.11 7.00 4.06
N GLN A 19 -1.09 6.18 4.45
CA GLN A 19 -0.86 4.97 5.24
C GLN A 19 -0.02 3.95 4.48
N CYS A 20 -0.24 3.79 3.17
CA CYS A 20 0.59 2.91 2.34
C CYS A 20 2.05 3.39 2.27
N ALA A 21 2.24 4.70 2.09
CA ALA A 21 3.57 5.31 2.03
C ALA A 21 4.32 5.15 3.36
N GLU A 22 3.65 5.46 4.47
CA GLU A 22 4.17 5.27 5.83
C GLU A 22 4.58 3.81 6.08
N HIS A 23 3.68 2.86 5.80
CA HIS A 23 3.95 1.43 6.01
C HIS A 23 5.14 0.91 5.19
N SER A 24 5.24 1.37 3.94
CA SER A 24 6.28 0.91 3.00
C SER A 24 7.59 1.70 3.06
N GLY A 25 7.70 2.67 3.96
CA GLY A 25 8.89 3.53 4.09
C GLY A 25 9.16 4.39 2.86
N THR A 26 8.12 4.85 2.17
CA THR A 26 8.23 5.71 0.98
C THR A 26 7.58 7.07 1.21
N ALA A 27 7.96 8.08 0.43
CA ALA A 27 7.23 9.35 0.40
C ALA A 27 5.87 9.17 -0.31
N LEU A 28 4.85 9.94 0.09
CA LEU A 28 3.50 9.88 -0.49
C LEU A 28 3.48 10.00 -2.03
N GLY A 29 4.18 11.01 -2.57
CA GLY A 29 4.29 11.20 -4.03
C GLY A 29 5.03 10.06 -4.73
N THR A 30 5.99 9.43 -4.05
CA THR A 30 6.70 8.25 -4.56
C THR A 30 5.78 7.04 -4.61
N PHE A 31 5.02 6.78 -3.54
CA PHE A 31 4.09 5.66 -3.50
C PHE A 31 3.02 5.76 -4.60
N THR A 32 2.39 6.93 -4.73
CA THR A 32 1.38 7.18 -5.78
C THR A 32 1.97 7.07 -7.19
N SER A 33 3.20 7.56 -7.40
CA SER A 33 3.93 7.36 -8.66
C SER A 33 4.24 5.89 -8.95
N TYR A 34 4.59 5.09 -7.94
CA TYR A 34 4.79 3.65 -8.09
C TYR A 34 3.50 2.94 -8.47
N ALA A 35 2.38 3.24 -7.81
CA ALA A 35 1.08 2.68 -8.15
C ALA A 35 0.72 3.02 -9.61
N GLY A 36 0.83 4.29 -10.01
CA GLY A 36 0.56 4.71 -11.39
C GLY A 36 1.46 4.07 -12.46
N ARG A 37 2.65 3.56 -12.07
CA ARG A 37 3.61 2.89 -12.97
C ARG A 37 3.62 1.36 -12.83
N GLY A 38 2.68 0.77 -12.08
CA GLY A 38 2.62 -0.67 -11.84
C GLY A 38 3.77 -1.24 -11.00
N ARG A 39 4.46 -0.38 -10.22
CA ARG A 39 5.55 -0.78 -9.29
C ARG A 39 5.09 -0.96 -7.85
N ALA A 40 3.87 -0.54 -7.54
CA ALA A 40 3.14 -0.81 -6.30
C ALA A 40 1.73 -1.30 -6.65
N PRO A 41 1.00 -1.89 -5.69
CA PRO A 41 -0.38 -2.31 -5.91
C PRO A 41 -1.27 -1.17 -6.44
N GLN A 42 -2.22 -1.54 -7.29
CA GLN A 42 -3.24 -0.60 -7.77
C GLN A 42 -4.26 -0.32 -6.66
N PRO A 43 -4.88 0.87 -6.65
CA PRO A 43 -5.96 1.15 -5.72
C PRO A 43 -7.18 0.27 -6.02
N VAL A 44 -7.89 -0.15 -4.98
CA VAL A 44 -9.07 -1.01 -5.08
C VAL A 44 -10.37 -0.20 -5.11
N ALA A 45 -10.36 1.03 -4.59
CA ALA A 45 -11.55 1.86 -4.54
C ALA A 45 -11.24 3.37 -4.59
N LYS A 46 -12.25 4.13 -5.00
CA LYS A 46 -12.35 5.58 -4.77
C LYS A 46 -13.59 5.86 -3.93
N TYR A 47 -13.41 6.50 -2.77
CA TYR A 47 -14.49 6.78 -1.83
C TYR A 47 -14.38 8.21 -1.30
N HIS A 48 -15.38 9.05 -1.58
CA HIS A 48 -15.41 10.48 -1.22
C HIS A 48 -14.10 11.25 -1.49
N GLY A 49 -13.50 11.03 -2.67
CA GLY A 49 -12.25 11.69 -3.06
C GLY A 49 -10.98 11.03 -2.50
N LEU A 50 -11.10 10.04 -1.61
CA LEU A 50 -9.98 9.21 -1.19
C LEU A 50 -9.75 8.11 -2.23
N THR A 51 -8.50 7.89 -2.57
CA THR A 51 -8.07 6.67 -3.27
C THR A 51 -7.59 5.68 -2.21
N LEU A 52 -8.09 4.46 -2.28
CA LEU A 52 -7.92 3.45 -1.25
C LEU A 52 -7.27 2.18 -1.80
N TRP A 53 -6.40 1.58 -0.99
CA TRP A 53 -5.71 0.34 -1.26
C TRP A 53 -6.08 -0.69 -0.20
N ASP A 54 -6.14 -1.95 -0.60
CA ASP A 54 -6.27 -3.05 0.35
C ASP A 54 -4.99 -3.16 1.20
N ALA A 55 -5.14 -3.08 2.52
CA ALA A 55 -4.02 -3.09 3.46
C ALA A 55 -3.23 -4.41 3.44
N GLU A 56 -3.88 -5.55 3.19
CA GLU A 56 -3.22 -6.85 3.13
C GLU A 56 -2.32 -6.96 1.91
N VAL A 57 -2.85 -6.55 0.75
CA VAL A 57 -2.07 -6.51 -0.51
C VAL A 57 -0.83 -5.61 -0.37
N ILE A 58 -0.94 -4.49 0.34
CA ILE A 58 0.20 -3.59 0.60
C ILE A 58 1.24 -4.25 1.51
N LYS A 59 0.80 -4.92 2.58
CA LYS A 59 1.70 -5.63 3.50
C LYS A 59 2.47 -6.73 2.76
N ASP A 60 1.78 -7.54 1.96
CA ASP A 60 2.39 -8.63 1.21
C ASP A 60 3.42 -8.11 0.21
N TRP A 61 3.04 -7.13 -0.60
CA TRP A 61 3.95 -6.46 -1.54
C TRP A 61 5.18 -5.87 -0.83
N HIS A 62 5.00 -5.24 0.33
CA HIS A 62 6.12 -4.69 1.08
C HIS A 62 7.06 -5.78 1.61
N GLN A 63 6.52 -6.91 2.10
CA GLN A 63 7.33 -8.05 2.54
C GLN A 63 8.13 -8.65 1.38
N GLU A 64 7.51 -8.83 0.21
CA GLU A 64 8.21 -9.32 -0.99
C GLU A 64 9.36 -8.41 -1.41
N ARG A 65 9.15 -7.08 -1.37
CA ARG A 65 10.19 -6.08 -1.67
C ARG A 65 11.37 -6.15 -0.70
N ARG A 66 11.13 -6.46 0.58
CA ARG A 66 12.21 -6.63 1.57
C ARG A 66 12.99 -7.92 1.36
N LYS A 67 12.31 -8.99 0.93
CA LYS A 67 12.96 -10.26 0.57
C LYS A 67 13.86 -10.10 -0.64
N SER A 68 13.40 -9.40 -1.69
CA SER A 68 14.22 -9.18 -2.89
C SER A 68 15.42 -8.26 -2.63
N SER A 69 15.26 -7.21 -1.81
CA SER A 69 16.39 -6.34 -1.44
C SER A 69 17.43 -7.04 -0.57
N SER A 70 17.02 -7.92 0.35
CA SER A 70 17.94 -8.70 1.19
C SER A 70 18.61 -9.88 0.45
N ALA A 71 18.06 -10.34 -0.66
CA ALA A 71 18.70 -11.31 -1.54
C ALA A 71 19.85 -10.67 -2.34
N SER A 72 19.71 -9.40 -2.75
CA SER A 72 20.72 -8.69 -3.53
C SER A 72 21.94 -8.22 -2.71
N ALA A 73 21.86 -8.20 -1.38
CA ALA A 73 22.95 -7.79 -0.48
C ALA A 73 23.92 -8.94 -0.09
N ARG A 74 23.74 -10.14 -0.65
CA ARG A 74 24.54 -11.34 -0.37
C ARG A 74 25.29 -11.88 -1.60
N SER A 75 25.57 -11.03 -2.59
CA SER A 75 26.35 -11.37 -3.78
C SER A 75 27.59 -10.51 -3.91
#